data_AF-A0A0D2XRK5-F1
#
_entry.id   AF-A0A0D2XRK5-F1
#
_cell.length_a   1.000
_cell.length_b   1.000
_cell.length_c   1.000
_cell.angle_alpha   90.00
_cell.angle_beta   90.00
_cell.angle_gamma   90.00
#
_symmetry.space_group_name_H-M   'P 1'
#
loop_
_entity.id
_entity.type
_entity.pdbx_description
1 polymer ?
#
loop_
_entity_poly.entity_id
_entity_poly.type
_entity_poly.pdbx_seq_one_letter_code
_entity_poly.pdbx_strand_id
1 'polypeptide(L)'
;MSRESRLSMRRKIQSLILRYGVPVIWFTLNPNDITNPVKLRLAAYRTREPDAAEAFLKSLDMSYKRVRLAISDPMSSAIFFHREMTLFFEHYVKVGGESVFGRISHYYGAVETNERGALHIHGLLWLHGNSHLSSTVPDTEGEDQATCRDRIIQYIDSAFSEDLDQEAFCAVQAERSVTSDISSLLGNREQFSAAFDEEANFCAGATQIHTHSPTCVKYSLSKDKRAKKRGLCRFQAPWRLVEKTAFTADGVLHIRRRHSMVNRWNKAIAVGLRHNHDISFIATQRKTMALVYYITNYATKVEDPVWKRVVAAAELLPLVSAAGGTEDRGEDRGSNAAGDDGAGNRTRQFLMRVANRVFTERSLSQVEVVAHLVGYPTEFSNSNAWTFLNVSLLYWHVFRRWRHLRQESGTEVANDSVDESIVVEEAGERISYAEAYQHRGDVLRSLCLYDYVSLVRLKRVSKDEIPAAWGEVSFENEWGPGRGWLQVLRRPGKHASVCLDGYLSKDFDQDDEEPCYRRWVCRRRQSVKVVLKRLTSMCWKSSGAAPCAICAMGVFSVPRNGRHQQHMGAGTRGAAS
;
A
#
# COMPACT_ATOMS: atom_id res chain seq x y z
N MET A 1 -8.03 -4.33 -12.93
CA MET A 1 -6.91 -3.61 -12.25
C MET A 1 -5.56 -4.14 -12.74
N SER A 2 -4.69 -3.28 -13.28
CA SER A 2 -3.37 -3.66 -13.79
C SER A 2 -2.30 -3.73 -12.68
N ARG A 3 -1.18 -4.41 -12.95
CA ARG A 3 0.01 -4.41 -12.07
C ARG A 3 0.58 -2.99 -11.88
N GLU A 4 0.44 -2.14 -12.89
CA GLU A 4 0.86 -0.73 -12.87
C GLU A 4 0.06 0.09 -11.84
N SER A 5 -1.25 -0.12 -11.74
CA SER A 5 -2.09 0.55 -10.73
C SER A 5 -1.57 0.29 -9.32
N ARG A 6 -1.16 -0.95 -9.02
CA ARG A 6 -0.57 -1.32 -7.72
C ARG A 6 0.78 -0.66 -7.46
N LEU A 7 1.63 -0.57 -8.48
CA LEU A 7 2.90 0.17 -8.38
C LEU A 7 2.65 1.67 -8.14
N SER A 8 1.62 2.24 -8.76
CA SER A 8 1.18 3.62 -8.53
C SER A 8 0.71 3.82 -7.08
N MET A 9 -0.14 2.93 -6.55
CA MET A 9 -0.57 2.97 -5.15
C MET A 9 0.61 2.92 -4.17
N ARG A 10 1.60 2.05 -4.43
CA ARG A 10 2.84 2.00 -3.64
C ARG A 10 3.58 3.34 -3.63
N ARG A 11 3.75 3.97 -4.79
CA ARG A 11 4.43 5.27 -4.92
C ARG A 11 3.66 6.37 -4.19
N LYS A 12 2.32 6.34 -4.21
CA LYS A 12 1.47 7.26 -3.46
C LYS A 12 1.64 7.11 -1.95
N ILE A 13 1.62 5.88 -1.43
CA ILE A 13 1.91 5.61 0.00
C ILE A 13 3.30 6.14 0.38
N GLN A 14 4.33 5.86 -0.42
CA GLN A 14 5.68 6.36 -0.19
C GLN A 14 5.76 7.89 -0.20
N SER A 15 5.05 8.54 -1.12
CA SER A 15 4.95 9.99 -1.18
C SER A 15 4.34 10.59 0.10
N LEU A 16 3.28 9.98 0.63
CA LEU A 16 2.69 10.40 1.91
C LEU A 16 3.66 10.21 3.07
N ILE A 17 4.44 9.12 3.09
CA ILE A 17 5.46 8.89 4.12
C ILE A 17 6.55 9.96 4.05
N LEU A 18 7.01 10.31 2.84
CA LEU A 18 8.01 11.37 2.64
C LEU A 18 7.49 12.72 3.12
N ARG A 19 6.22 13.02 2.87
CA ARG A 19 5.63 14.33 3.16
C ARG A 19 5.16 14.50 4.61
N TYR A 20 4.59 13.46 5.20
CA TYR A 20 3.88 13.53 6.49
C TYR A 20 4.49 12.63 7.58
N GLY A 21 5.63 12.02 7.28
CA GLY A 21 6.27 11.05 8.17
C GLY A 21 5.59 9.69 8.14
N VAL A 22 6.01 8.81 9.04
CA VAL A 22 5.53 7.43 9.10
C VAL A 22 4.10 7.37 9.65
N PRO A 23 3.16 6.64 9.02
CA PRO A 23 1.81 6.46 9.56
C PRO A 23 1.83 5.74 10.92
N VAL A 24 0.86 6.06 11.76
CA VAL A 24 0.80 5.58 13.15
C VAL A 24 -0.29 4.57 13.40
N ILE A 25 -1.25 4.44 12.48
CA ILE A 25 -2.29 3.41 12.57
C ILE A 25 -2.37 2.67 11.26
N TRP A 26 -2.38 1.35 11.36
CA TRP A 26 -2.77 0.44 10.31
C TRP A 26 -4.18 -0.04 10.57
N PHE A 27 -4.96 -0.21 9.52
CA PHE A 27 -6.25 -0.87 9.60
C PHE A 27 -6.49 -1.77 8.41
N THR A 28 -7.32 -2.78 8.63
CA THR A 28 -7.94 -3.61 7.60
C THR A 28 -9.42 -3.71 7.90
N LEU A 29 -10.27 -3.36 6.94
CA LEU A 29 -11.72 -3.59 7.05
C LEU A 29 -12.12 -4.67 6.06
N ASN A 30 -12.85 -5.68 6.54
CA ASN A 30 -13.35 -6.78 5.72
C ASN A 30 -14.88 -6.85 5.83
N PRO A 31 -15.61 -6.00 5.06
CA PRO A 31 -17.06 -5.99 5.08
C PRO A 31 -17.67 -7.36 4.80
N ASN A 32 -18.71 -7.70 5.53
CA ASN A 32 -19.39 -8.98 5.39
C ASN A 32 -20.54 -8.87 4.38
N ASP A 33 -20.23 -9.05 3.11
CA ASP A 33 -21.20 -8.99 2.02
C ASP A 33 -22.10 -10.23 1.89
N ILE A 34 -22.03 -11.17 2.85
CA ILE A 34 -22.85 -12.38 2.86
C ILE A 34 -24.04 -12.20 3.79
N THR A 35 -23.80 -11.75 5.04
CA THR A 35 -24.86 -11.70 6.05
C THR A 35 -25.19 -10.31 6.54
N ASN A 36 -24.49 -9.25 6.09
CA ASN A 36 -24.79 -7.90 6.54
C ASN A 36 -26.21 -7.47 6.07
N PRO A 37 -27.09 -7.02 6.99
CA PRO A 37 -28.46 -6.63 6.66
C PRO A 37 -28.56 -5.53 5.60
N VAL A 38 -27.66 -4.54 5.62
CA VAL A 38 -27.66 -3.45 4.63
C VAL A 38 -27.43 -4.01 3.23
N LYS A 39 -26.44 -4.90 3.09
CA LYS A 39 -26.17 -5.55 1.82
C LYS A 39 -27.34 -6.41 1.36
N LEU A 40 -27.92 -7.22 2.26
CA LEU A 40 -29.04 -8.09 1.93
C LEU A 40 -30.27 -7.29 1.47
N ARG A 41 -30.59 -6.20 2.18
CA ARG A 41 -31.67 -5.27 1.80
C ARG A 41 -31.38 -4.63 0.44
N LEU A 42 -30.17 -4.13 0.23
CA LEU A 42 -29.76 -3.55 -1.06
C LEU A 42 -29.99 -4.56 -2.21
N ALA A 43 -29.51 -5.79 -2.07
CA ALA A 43 -29.67 -6.82 -3.09
C ALA A 43 -31.14 -7.23 -3.32
N ALA A 44 -31.94 -7.27 -2.26
CA ALA A 44 -33.36 -7.61 -2.36
C ALA A 44 -34.14 -6.53 -3.14
N TYR A 45 -33.96 -5.26 -2.76
CA TYR A 45 -34.67 -4.12 -3.35
C TYR A 45 -34.18 -3.71 -4.74
N ARG A 46 -32.95 -4.08 -5.12
CA ARG A 46 -32.42 -3.78 -6.46
C ARG A 46 -33.13 -4.56 -7.57
N THR A 47 -33.68 -5.73 -7.27
CA THR A 47 -34.25 -6.64 -8.28
C THR A 47 -35.71 -7.01 -8.03
N ARG A 48 -36.37 -6.40 -7.02
CA ARG A 48 -37.73 -6.74 -6.61
C ARG A 48 -38.46 -5.48 -6.15
N GLU A 49 -39.78 -5.49 -6.32
CA GLU A 49 -40.68 -4.51 -5.71
C GLU A 49 -40.64 -4.59 -4.17
N PRO A 50 -40.97 -3.51 -3.44
CA PRO A 50 -40.82 -3.43 -1.99
C PRO A 50 -41.42 -4.60 -1.20
N ASP A 51 -42.66 -4.98 -1.48
CA ASP A 51 -43.35 -6.06 -0.74
C ASP A 51 -42.68 -7.43 -1.00
N ALA A 52 -42.29 -7.67 -2.26
CA ALA A 52 -41.59 -8.89 -2.66
C ALA A 52 -40.16 -8.93 -2.09
N ALA A 53 -39.50 -7.78 -1.94
CA ALA A 53 -38.19 -7.67 -1.31
C ALA A 53 -38.25 -8.02 0.18
N GLU A 54 -39.24 -7.51 0.92
CA GLU A 54 -39.43 -7.84 2.33
C GLU A 54 -39.79 -9.31 2.57
N ALA A 55 -40.69 -9.86 1.75
CA ALA A 55 -41.01 -11.28 1.78
C ALA A 55 -39.75 -12.15 1.50
N PHE A 56 -38.94 -11.73 0.53
CA PHE A 56 -37.68 -12.41 0.20
C PHE A 56 -36.69 -12.35 1.37
N LEU A 57 -36.50 -11.20 2.02
CA LEU A 57 -35.60 -11.05 3.17
C LEU A 57 -36.00 -11.96 4.33
N LYS A 58 -37.31 -12.06 4.63
CA LYS A 58 -37.83 -12.99 5.65
C LYS A 58 -37.54 -14.45 5.30
N SER A 59 -37.48 -14.78 4.00
CA SER A 59 -37.15 -16.13 3.51
C SER A 59 -35.64 -16.46 3.50
N LEU A 60 -34.75 -15.51 3.84
CA LEU A 60 -33.29 -15.70 3.88
C LEU A 60 -32.81 -16.29 5.23
N ASP A 61 -33.56 -17.24 5.78
CA ASP A 61 -33.21 -18.01 6.97
C ASP A 61 -31.97 -18.90 6.79
N MET A 62 -31.80 -19.46 5.59
CA MET A 62 -30.69 -20.39 5.27
C MET A 62 -29.41 -19.69 4.82
N SER A 63 -28.26 -20.07 5.40
CA SER A 63 -26.93 -19.51 5.04
C SER A 63 -26.63 -19.66 3.53
N TYR A 64 -27.02 -20.79 2.93
CA TYR A 64 -26.85 -21.06 1.51
C TYR A 64 -27.58 -20.03 0.62
N LYS A 65 -28.81 -19.62 0.96
CA LYS A 65 -29.56 -18.63 0.19
C LYS A 65 -28.85 -17.27 0.17
N ARG A 66 -28.26 -16.89 1.31
CA ARG A 66 -27.49 -15.63 1.45
C ARG A 66 -26.21 -15.67 0.62
N VAL A 67 -25.46 -16.78 0.67
CA VAL A 67 -24.26 -16.97 -0.16
C VAL A 67 -24.62 -16.94 -1.65
N ARG A 68 -25.68 -17.64 -2.05
CA ARG A 68 -26.17 -17.64 -3.43
C ARG A 68 -26.51 -16.23 -3.91
N LEU A 69 -27.16 -15.42 -3.06
CA LEU A 69 -27.47 -14.03 -3.38
C LEU A 69 -26.21 -13.19 -3.58
N ALA A 70 -25.18 -13.38 -2.76
CA ALA A 70 -23.89 -12.69 -2.93
C ALA A 70 -23.18 -13.05 -4.24
N ILE A 71 -23.27 -14.31 -4.66
CA ILE A 71 -22.71 -14.76 -5.93
C ILE A 71 -23.53 -14.25 -7.12
N SER A 72 -24.87 -14.29 -7.03
CA SER A 72 -25.75 -13.87 -8.14
C SER A 72 -25.84 -12.36 -8.31
N ASP A 73 -25.52 -11.58 -7.28
CA ASP A 73 -25.60 -10.12 -7.30
C ASP A 73 -24.28 -9.45 -6.82
N PRO A 74 -23.20 -9.54 -7.61
CA PRO A 74 -21.92 -8.90 -7.29
C PRO A 74 -22.00 -7.37 -7.30
N MET A 75 -23.00 -6.78 -7.99
CA MET A 75 -23.24 -5.34 -8.03
C MET A 75 -23.58 -4.80 -6.65
N SER A 76 -24.52 -5.44 -5.93
CA SER A 76 -24.85 -5.01 -4.58
C SER A 76 -23.68 -5.18 -3.60
N SER A 77 -22.82 -6.19 -3.78
CA SER A 77 -21.58 -6.32 -3.00
C SER A 77 -20.62 -5.15 -3.25
N ALA A 78 -20.45 -4.72 -4.51
CA ALA A 78 -19.61 -3.58 -4.86
C ALA A 78 -20.15 -2.27 -4.27
N ILE A 79 -21.45 -1.97 -4.49
CA ILE A 79 -22.10 -0.78 -3.95
C ILE A 79 -22.01 -0.75 -2.42
N PHE A 80 -22.30 -1.88 -1.76
CA PHE A 80 -22.21 -2.01 -0.31
C PHE A 80 -20.80 -1.71 0.19
N PHE A 81 -19.78 -2.32 -0.40
CA PHE A 81 -18.39 -2.07 -0.02
C PHE A 81 -18.02 -0.58 -0.13
N HIS A 82 -18.29 0.05 -1.27
CA HIS A 82 -17.93 1.45 -1.46
C HIS A 82 -18.73 2.41 -0.57
N ARG A 83 -20.01 2.10 -0.31
CA ARG A 83 -20.81 2.83 0.69
C ARG A 83 -20.17 2.75 2.09
N GLU A 84 -19.83 1.54 2.55
CA GLU A 84 -19.21 1.34 3.87
C GLU A 84 -17.87 2.07 3.97
N MET A 85 -17.04 2.02 2.92
CA MET A 85 -15.74 2.71 2.93
C MET A 85 -15.90 4.23 2.95
N THR A 86 -16.84 4.79 2.18
CA THR A 86 -17.14 6.22 2.22
C THR A 86 -17.58 6.65 3.61
N LEU A 87 -18.54 5.94 4.21
CA LEU A 87 -19.02 6.23 5.56
C LEU A 87 -17.92 6.08 6.63
N PHE A 88 -17.04 5.09 6.46
CA PHE A 88 -15.87 4.90 7.32
C PHE A 88 -14.96 6.13 7.30
N PHE A 89 -14.57 6.61 6.12
CA PHE A 89 -13.68 7.76 6.02
C PHE A 89 -14.35 9.07 6.43
N GLU A 90 -15.64 9.24 6.13
CA GLU A 90 -16.41 10.44 6.45
C GLU A 90 -16.70 10.59 7.95
N HIS A 91 -17.15 9.53 8.60
CA HIS A 91 -17.67 9.61 9.97
C HIS A 91 -16.71 9.04 11.03
N TYR A 92 -15.93 8.00 10.71
CA TYR A 92 -15.06 7.35 11.69
C TYR A 92 -13.65 7.91 11.65
N VAL A 93 -13.09 8.17 10.47
CA VAL A 93 -11.76 8.77 10.28
C VAL A 93 -11.83 10.30 10.33
N LYS A 94 -12.88 10.89 9.75
CA LYS A 94 -13.26 12.31 9.86
C LYS A 94 -12.05 13.27 9.88
N VAL A 95 -11.33 13.31 8.75
CA VAL A 95 -10.09 14.11 8.63
C VAL A 95 -10.32 15.57 9.03
N GLY A 96 -9.42 16.11 9.85
CA GLY A 96 -9.52 17.48 10.37
C GLY A 96 -10.53 17.67 11.51
N GLY A 97 -11.32 16.65 11.84
CA GLY A 97 -12.24 16.64 12.97
C GLY A 97 -11.83 15.65 14.07
N GLU A 98 -12.74 15.47 15.03
CA GLU A 98 -12.63 14.44 16.06
C GLU A 98 -13.09 13.08 15.49
N SER A 99 -12.16 12.12 15.46
CA SER A 99 -12.38 10.78 14.91
C SER A 99 -12.32 9.71 16.01
N VAL A 100 -12.74 8.48 15.70
CA VAL A 100 -12.64 7.35 16.63
C VAL A 100 -11.19 6.94 16.95
N PHE A 101 -10.23 7.51 16.21
CA PHE A 101 -8.80 7.31 16.38
C PHE A 101 -8.09 8.59 16.89
N GLY A 102 -8.81 9.64 17.29
CA GLY A 102 -8.24 10.96 17.58
C GLY A 102 -8.19 11.87 16.36
N ARG A 103 -7.38 12.95 16.37
CA ARG A 103 -7.34 13.91 15.25
C ARG A 103 -6.50 13.36 14.09
N ILE A 104 -7.15 12.99 12.99
CA ILE A 104 -6.49 12.46 11.78
C ILE A 104 -6.17 13.59 10.81
N SER A 105 -4.93 13.62 10.34
CA SER A 105 -4.48 14.56 9.30
C SER A 105 -4.59 13.96 7.90
N HIS A 106 -4.24 12.67 7.74
CA HIS A 106 -4.23 12.01 6.44
C HIS A 106 -4.61 10.54 6.55
N TYR A 107 -5.13 10.00 5.45
CA TYR A 107 -5.31 8.57 5.27
C TYR A 107 -4.99 8.12 3.84
N TYR A 108 -4.70 6.84 3.73
CA TYR A 108 -4.62 6.13 2.46
C TYR A 108 -5.16 4.71 2.65
N GLY A 109 -6.02 4.25 1.75
CA GLY A 109 -6.57 2.90 1.75
C GLY A 109 -6.50 2.29 0.35
N ALA A 110 -5.98 1.08 0.25
CA ALA A 110 -5.91 0.29 -0.98
C ALA A 110 -6.98 -0.81 -0.96
N VAL A 111 -7.80 -0.86 -2.01
CA VAL A 111 -8.84 -1.88 -2.16
C VAL A 111 -8.23 -3.15 -2.75
N GLU A 112 -8.52 -4.27 -2.11
CA GLU A 112 -8.07 -5.59 -2.53
C GLU A 112 -9.21 -6.59 -2.50
N THR A 113 -9.02 -7.69 -3.22
CA THR A 113 -9.96 -8.80 -3.26
C THR A 113 -9.43 -9.92 -2.37
N ASN A 114 -10.23 -10.39 -1.41
CA ASN A 114 -9.86 -11.50 -0.53
C ASN A 114 -9.96 -12.85 -1.27
N GLU A 115 -9.56 -13.94 -0.62
CA GLU A 115 -9.58 -15.29 -1.21
C GLU A 115 -11.01 -15.77 -1.59
N ARG A 116 -12.07 -15.13 -1.07
CA ARG A 116 -13.47 -15.40 -1.45
C ARG A 116 -13.94 -14.61 -2.68
N GLY A 117 -13.16 -13.65 -3.17
CA GLY A 117 -13.56 -12.75 -4.24
C GLY A 117 -14.28 -11.47 -3.77
N ALA A 118 -14.45 -11.27 -2.47
CA ALA A 118 -15.07 -10.07 -1.91
C ALA A 118 -14.03 -8.95 -1.68
N LEU A 119 -14.48 -7.70 -1.79
CA LEU A 119 -13.64 -6.52 -1.57
C LEU A 119 -13.35 -6.32 -0.08
N HIS A 120 -12.11 -5.94 0.22
CA HIS A 120 -11.65 -5.49 1.54
C HIS A 120 -10.65 -4.36 1.34
N ILE A 121 -10.38 -3.59 2.40
CA ILE A 121 -9.44 -2.47 2.34
C ILE A 121 -8.30 -2.68 3.34
N HIS A 122 -7.11 -2.30 2.91
CA HIS A 122 -5.93 -2.15 3.73
C HIS A 122 -5.55 -0.68 3.77
N GLY A 123 -5.37 -0.10 4.96
CA GLY A 123 -5.16 1.34 5.04
C GLY A 123 -4.30 1.82 6.20
N LEU A 124 -3.87 3.07 6.04
CA LEU A 124 -2.93 3.78 6.88
C LEU A 124 -3.54 5.11 7.31
N LEU A 125 -3.34 5.48 8.57
CA LEU A 125 -3.74 6.78 9.12
C LEU A 125 -2.54 7.53 9.72
N TRP A 126 -2.56 8.85 9.53
CA TRP A 126 -1.61 9.80 10.11
C TRP A 126 -2.37 10.67 11.12
N LEU A 127 -1.90 10.71 12.36
CA LEU A 127 -2.43 11.64 13.36
C LEU A 127 -1.99 13.09 13.05
N HIS A 128 -2.62 14.07 13.69
CA HIS A 128 -2.10 15.43 13.70
C HIS A 128 -0.83 15.49 14.57
N GLY A 129 0.24 16.15 14.11
CA GLY A 129 1.54 16.18 14.82
C GLY A 129 2.39 14.91 14.65
N ASN A 130 2.07 14.07 13.66
CA ASN A 130 2.70 12.77 13.43
C ASN A 130 4.22 12.78 13.23
N SER A 131 4.77 13.89 12.73
CA SER A 131 6.20 14.03 12.37
C SER A 131 7.18 13.81 13.52
N HIS A 132 6.73 13.92 14.78
CA HIS A 132 7.61 13.87 15.95
C HIS A 132 7.53 12.58 16.77
N LEU A 133 6.62 11.65 16.45
CA LEU A 133 6.38 10.45 17.28
C LEU A 133 7.58 9.49 17.37
N SER A 134 8.40 9.41 16.31
CA SER A 134 9.63 8.59 16.33
C SER A 134 10.79 9.19 17.15
N SER A 135 10.71 10.50 17.43
CA SER A 135 11.69 11.26 18.22
C SER A 135 11.23 11.55 19.65
N THR A 136 9.93 11.44 19.95
CA THR A 136 9.35 11.65 21.29
C THR A 136 9.48 10.44 22.23
N VAL A 137 10.13 9.36 21.79
CA VAL A 137 10.67 8.34 22.70
C VAL A 137 12.21 8.47 22.75
N PRO A 138 12.76 9.55 23.34
CA PRO A 138 14.20 9.64 23.57
C PRO A 138 14.63 8.75 24.75
N ASP A 139 15.82 8.18 24.69
CA ASP A 139 16.44 7.29 25.69
C ASP A 139 16.85 7.99 27.02
N THR A 140 16.26 9.13 27.38
CA THR A 140 16.60 9.88 28.60
C THR A 140 15.41 9.97 29.55
N GLU A 141 15.60 9.39 30.74
CA GLU A 141 14.64 9.34 31.85
C GLU A 141 14.42 10.74 32.44
N GLY A 142 13.21 11.28 32.28
CA GLY A 142 12.76 12.53 32.89
C GLY A 142 11.25 12.52 33.13
N GLU A 143 10.77 13.33 34.07
CA GLU A 143 9.35 13.41 34.47
C GLU A 143 8.39 13.74 33.31
N ASP A 144 8.86 14.54 32.34
CA ASP A 144 8.11 14.87 31.12
C ASP A 144 7.86 13.64 30.22
N GLN A 145 8.76 12.66 30.25
CA GLN A 145 8.62 11.43 29.46
C GLN A 145 7.60 10.48 30.08
N ALA A 146 7.57 10.37 31.41
CA ALA A 146 6.58 9.54 32.11
C ALA A 146 5.16 10.07 31.80
N THR A 147 4.96 11.37 31.94
CA THR A 147 3.70 12.05 31.58
C THR A 147 3.32 11.83 30.11
N CYS A 148 4.29 11.87 29.20
CA CYS A 148 4.05 11.60 27.78
C CYS A 148 3.63 10.14 27.52
N ARG A 149 4.31 9.17 28.16
CA ARG A 149 3.99 7.74 28.06
C ARG A 149 2.59 7.46 28.60
N ASP A 150 2.21 8.05 29.72
CA ASP A 150 0.88 7.87 30.31
C ASP A 150 -0.22 8.41 29.40
N ARG A 151 0.00 9.57 28.77
CA ARG A 151 -0.92 10.11 27.75
C ARG A 151 -1.05 9.19 26.54
N ILE A 152 0.03 8.57 26.09
CA ILE A 152 -0.01 7.58 25.01
C ILE A 152 -0.78 6.34 25.46
N ILE A 153 -0.54 5.82 26.66
CA ILE A 153 -1.26 4.66 27.21
C ILE A 153 -2.77 4.96 27.29
N GLN A 154 -3.15 6.12 27.83
CA GLN A 154 -4.55 6.54 27.90
C GLN A 154 -5.20 6.65 26.52
N TYR A 155 -4.49 7.22 25.54
CA TYR A 155 -4.95 7.27 24.15
C TYR A 155 -5.16 5.86 23.59
N ILE A 156 -4.20 4.96 23.81
CA ILE A 156 -4.26 3.60 23.29
C ILE A 156 -5.44 2.84 23.88
N ASP A 157 -5.64 2.91 25.19
CA ASP A 157 -6.76 2.25 25.86
C ASP A 157 -8.13 2.85 25.44
N SER A 158 -8.15 4.11 24.98
CA SER A 158 -9.38 4.74 24.45
C SER A 158 -9.74 4.29 23.03
N ALA A 159 -8.75 4.00 22.18
CA ALA A 159 -8.96 3.75 20.76
C ALA A 159 -8.85 2.26 20.37
N PHE A 160 -8.16 1.46 21.17
CA PHE A 160 -7.82 0.07 20.86
C PHE A 160 -8.19 -0.86 22.02
N SER A 161 -8.95 -1.91 21.71
CA SER A 161 -9.29 -2.98 22.65
C SER A 161 -8.76 -4.32 22.17
N GLU A 162 -8.21 -5.12 23.09
CA GLU A 162 -7.91 -6.55 22.89
C GLU A 162 -8.61 -7.41 23.93
N ASP A 163 -9.65 -6.86 24.56
CA ASP A 163 -10.47 -7.55 25.53
C ASP A 163 -11.80 -7.96 24.94
N LEU A 164 -12.37 -8.99 25.54
CA LEU A 164 -13.73 -9.43 25.31
C LEU A 164 -14.24 -10.07 26.60
N ASP A 165 -15.44 -9.67 27.02
CA ASP A 165 -16.21 -10.41 28.00
C ASP A 165 -16.95 -11.53 27.27
N GLN A 166 -16.39 -12.73 27.37
CA GLN A 166 -16.89 -13.90 26.65
C GLN A 166 -18.25 -14.36 27.20
N GLU A 167 -18.49 -14.25 28.50
CA GLU A 167 -19.74 -14.68 29.14
C GLU A 167 -20.89 -13.77 28.73
N ALA A 168 -20.69 -12.45 28.81
CA ALA A 168 -21.68 -11.47 28.37
C ALA A 168 -21.97 -11.61 26.87
N PHE A 169 -20.94 -11.84 26.04
CA PHE A 169 -21.13 -12.10 24.62
C PHE A 169 -21.97 -13.37 24.38
N CYS A 170 -21.66 -14.49 25.04
CA CYS A 170 -22.38 -15.75 24.88
C CYS A 170 -23.85 -15.64 25.31
N ALA A 171 -24.14 -14.90 26.39
CA ALA A 171 -25.51 -14.65 26.84
C ALA A 171 -26.36 -13.96 25.75
N VAL A 172 -25.85 -12.86 25.18
CA VAL A 172 -26.57 -12.12 24.12
C VAL A 172 -26.63 -12.92 22.81
N GLN A 173 -25.59 -13.70 22.49
CA GLN A 173 -25.57 -14.54 21.30
C GLN A 173 -26.64 -15.64 21.32
N ALA A 174 -27.01 -16.13 22.50
CA ALA A 174 -28.10 -17.10 22.65
C ALA A 174 -29.47 -16.50 22.29
N GLU A 175 -29.64 -15.19 22.46
CA GLU A 175 -30.91 -14.49 22.21
C GLU A 175 -31.01 -13.95 20.78
N ARG A 176 -29.90 -13.45 20.22
CA ARG A 176 -29.92 -12.81 18.89
C ARG A 176 -28.61 -12.91 18.12
N SER A 177 -28.71 -12.70 16.81
CA SER A 177 -27.58 -12.58 15.89
C SER A 177 -27.01 -11.15 15.89
N VAL A 178 -25.72 -11.00 15.58
CA VAL A 178 -25.08 -9.69 15.32
C VAL A 178 -25.73 -8.94 14.14
N THR A 179 -26.39 -9.69 13.27
CA THR A 179 -27.13 -9.18 12.10
C THR A 179 -28.61 -8.88 12.41
N SER A 180 -29.06 -9.01 13.66
CA SER A 180 -30.42 -8.67 14.05
C SER A 180 -30.67 -7.17 13.91
N ASP A 181 -31.93 -6.79 13.67
CA ASP A 181 -32.33 -5.39 13.61
C ASP A 181 -32.18 -4.71 14.98
N ILE A 182 -31.56 -3.54 14.98
CA ILE A 182 -31.34 -2.71 16.16
C ILE A 182 -31.91 -1.31 15.98
N SER A 183 -32.80 -1.10 15.00
CA SER A 183 -33.37 0.21 14.70
C SER A 183 -34.10 0.82 15.90
N SER A 184 -34.77 -0.01 16.72
CA SER A 184 -35.41 0.43 17.97
C SER A 184 -34.39 0.97 18.98
N LEU A 185 -33.25 0.28 19.13
CA LEU A 185 -32.17 0.72 20.00
C LEU A 185 -31.55 2.03 19.51
N LEU A 186 -31.31 2.15 18.19
CA LEU A 186 -30.75 3.37 17.59
C LEU A 186 -31.72 4.56 17.64
N GLY A 187 -33.02 4.31 17.66
CA GLY A 187 -34.05 5.33 17.77
C GLY A 187 -34.07 6.06 19.12
N ASN A 188 -33.45 5.48 20.16
CA ASN A 188 -33.34 6.08 21.48
C ASN A 188 -31.86 6.28 21.86
N ARG A 189 -31.38 7.53 21.78
CA ARG A 189 -29.98 7.88 22.04
C ARG A 189 -29.54 7.58 23.47
N GLU A 190 -30.40 7.77 24.46
CA GLU A 190 -30.06 7.53 25.88
C GLU A 190 -29.92 6.03 26.14
N GLN A 191 -30.88 5.25 25.65
CA GLN A 191 -30.84 3.79 25.74
C GLN A 191 -29.62 3.21 25.01
N PHE A 192 -29.34 3.70 23.80
CA PHE A 192 -28.16 3.29 23.04
C PHE A 192 -26.87 3.66 23.76
N SER A 193 -26.78 4.86 24.35
CA SER A 193 -25.60 5.29 25.10
C SER A 193 -25.38 4.42 26.34
N ALA A 194 -26.45 4.00 27.03
CA ALA A 194 -26.35 3.12 28.19
C ALA A 194 -25.92 1.69 27.80
N ALA A 195 -26.41 1.18 26.66
CA ALA A 195 -26.11 -0.16 26.17
C ALA A 195 -24.86 -0.24 25.26
N PHE A 196 -24.18 0.87 25.00
CA PHE A 196 -23.14 0.96 23.96
C PHE A 196 -22.00 -0.04 24.17
N ASP A 197 -21.51 -0.14 25.41
CA ASP A 197 -20.39 -1.03 25.74
C ASP A 197 -20.77 -2.51 25.66
N GLU A 198 -22.00 -2.85 26.06
CA GLU A 198 -22.55 -4.20 25.92
C GLU A 198 -22.72 -4.57 24.44
N GLU A 199 -23.28 -3.66 23.63
CA GLU A 199 -23.43 -3.87 22.19
C GLU A 199 -22.06 -4.00 21.49
N ALA A 200 -21.09 -3.20 21.91
CA ALA A 200 -19.73 -3.24 21.39
C ALA A 200 -19.05 -4.58 21.70
N ASN A 201 -19.17 -5.08 22.95
CA ASN A 201 -18.67 -6.38 23.35
C ASN A 201 -19.34 -7.51 22.56
N PHE A 202 -20.66 -7.47 22.41
CA PHE A 202 -21.41 -8.45 21.63
C PHE A 202 -20.95 -8.49 20.15
N CYS A 203 -20.85 -7.32 19.52
CA CYS A 203 -20.39 -7.18 18.14
C CYS A 203 -18.94 -7.65 17.97
N ALA A 204 -18.07 -7.35 18.93
CA ALA A 204 -16.68 -7.81 18.93
C ALA A 204 -16.59 -9.33 19.07
N GLY A 205 -17.35 -9.95 19.98
CA GLY A 205 -17.38 -11.40 20.15
C GLY A 205 -17.84 -12.12 18.87
N ALA A 206 -18.84 -11.57 18.19
CA ALA A 206 -19.36 -12.14 16.96
C ALA A 206 -18.42 -12.01 15.75
N THR A 207 -17.53 -11.01 15.72
CA THR A 207 -16.79 -10.64 14.50
C THR A 207 -15.27 -10.63 14.63
N GLN A 208 -14.72 -10.59 15.84
CA GLN A 208 -13.29 -10.40 16.10
C GLN A 208 -12.60 -11.61 16.74
N ILE A 209 -13.35 -12.59 17.24
CA ILE A 209 -12.78 -13.85 17.70
C ILE A 209 -12.12 -14.57 16.52
N HIS A 210 -10.85 -14.88 16.68
CA HIS A 210 -10.05 -15.62 15.72
C HIS A 210 -10.45 -17.10 15.73
N THR A 211 -10.95 -17.56 14.60
CA THR A 211 -11.16 -18.98 14.35
C THR A 211 -10.09 -19.46 13.37
N HIS A 212 -9.37 -20.51 13.74
CA HIS A 212 -8.34 -21.08 12.88
C HIS A 212 -8.95 -21.52 11.54
N SER A 213 -8.36 -21.04 10.46
CA SER A 213 -8.75 -21.34 9.08
C SER A 213 -7.53 -21.86 8.30
N PRO A 214 -7.71 -22.38 7.07
CA PRO A 214 -6.57 -22.77 6.21
C PRO A 214 -5.52 -21.66 6.03
N THR A 215 -5.93 -20.38 6.08
CA THR A 215 -5.02 -19.24 6.04
C THR A 215 -4.04 -19.21 7.22
N CYS A 216 -4.40 -19.80 8.35
CA CYS A 216 -3.56 -19.90 9.55
C CYS A 216 -2.38 -20.85 9.34
N VAL A 217 -2.54 -21.91 8.55
CA VAL A 217 -1.48 -22.91 8.32
C VAL A 217 -0.68 -22.67 7.02
N LYS A 218 -1.03 -21.63 6.25
CA LYS A 218 -0.47 -21.30 4.92
C LYS A 218 1.07 -21.32 4.85
N TYR A 219 1.75 -20.94 5.93
CA TYR A 219 3.22 -20.90 5.99
C TYR A 219 3.82 -21.89 7.01
N SER A 220 2.97 -22.60 7.75
CA SER A 220 3.36 -23.48 8.85
C SER A 220 3.78 -24.86 8.36
N LEU A 221 3.42 -25.22 7.13
CA LEU A 221 3.74 -26.49 6.48
C LEU A 221 5.05 -26.47 5.66
N SER A 222 5.79 -25.35 5.68
CA SER A 222 7.14 -25.29 5.08
C SER A 222 8.09 -26.27 5.80
N LYS A 223 8.86 -27.07 5.03
CA LYS A 223 9.86 -28.02 5.55
C LYS A 223 11.05 -27.35 6.26
N ASP A 224 11.05 -26.03 6.41
CA ASP A 224 12.10 -25.31 7.14
C ASP A 224 12.12 -25.70 8.61
N LYS A 225 13.29 -26.14 9.10
CA LYS A 225 13.52 -26.46 10.53
C LYS A 225 13.22 -25.27 11.47
N ARG A 226 13.16 -24.04 10.97
CA ARG A 226 12.74 -22.83 11.72
C ARG A 226 11.22 -22.71 11.89
N ALA A 227 10.41 -23.38 11.05
CA ALA A 227 8.95 -23.40 11.16
C ALA A 227 8.48 -24.20 12.38
N LYS A 228 9.21 -25.25 12.78
CA LYS A 228 8.90 -26.07 13.98
C LYS A 228 8.94 -25.31 15.31
N LYS A 229 9.58 -24.13 15.38
CA LYS A 229 9.60 -23.26 16.58
C LYS A 229 8.50 -22.20 16.60
N ARG A 230 7.80 -21.97 15.49
CA ARG A 230 6.69 -21.00 15.39
C ARG A 230 5.38 -21.77 15.54
N GLY A 231 4.43 -21.24 16.32
CA GLY A 231 3.11 -21.86 16.49
C GLY A 231 2.43 -22.12 15.15
N LEU A 232 1.50 -23.09 15.12
CA LEU A 232 0.81 -23.50 13.90
C LEU A 232 0.02 -22.37 13.23
N CYS A 233 -0.40 -21.37 13.99
CA CYS A 233 -1.10 -20.20 13.48
C CYS A 233 -0.13 -19.12 12.96
N ARG A 234 -0.28 -18.78 11.68
CA ARG A 234 0.38 -17.65 11.00
C ARG A 234 0.26 -16.34 11.78
N PHE A 235 -0.89 -16.10 12.41
CA PHE A 235 -1.19 -14.88 13.16
C PHE A 235 -0.71 -14.94 14.62
N GLN A 236 -0.09 -16.05 15.02
CA GLN A 236 0.43 -16.31 16.36
C GLN A 236 -0.66 -16.40 17.45
N ALA A 237 -1.90 -16.72 17.07
CA ALA A 237 -2.92 -17.11 18.04
C ALA A 237 -2.62 -18.52 18.61
N PRO A 238 -2.90 -18.78 19.89
CA PRO A 238 -3.39 -17.84 20.89
C PRO A 238 -2.33 -16.79 21.28
N TRP A 239 -2.76 -15.54 21.43
CA TRP A 239 -1.90 -14.43 21.83
C TRP A 239 -1.69 -14.42 23.36
N ARG A 240 -0.51 -13.97 23.78
CA ARG A 240 -0.14 -13.83 25.19
C ARG A 240 -1.03 -12.79 25.89
N LEU A 241 -1.58 -13.17 27.05
CA LEU A 241 -2.34 -12.26 27.91
C LEU A 241 -1.46 -11.16 28.50
N VAL A 242 -2.03 -9.97 28.65
CA VAL A 242 -1.36 -8.78 29.17
C VAL A 242 -2.30 -8.11 30.16
N GLU A 243 -1.88 -7.95 31.40
CA GLU A 243 -2.71 -7.42 32.49
C GLU A 243 -3.01 -5.93 32.34
N LYS A 244 -2.03 -5.14 31.88
CA LYS A 244 -2.17 -3.68 31.67
C LYS A 244 -1.37 -3.20 30.47
N THR A 245 -1.86 -2.14 29.83
CA THR A 245 -1.16 -1.47 28.73
C THR A 245 0.09 -0.77 29.27
N ALA A 246 1.25 -1.07 28.71
CA ALA A 246 2.52 -0.52 29.17
C ALA A 246 3.61 -0.65 28.08
N PHE A 247 4.65 0.18 28.21
CA PHE A 247 5.89 0.03 27.45
C PHE A 247 6.84 -0.95 28.15
N THR A 248 7.51 -1.82 27.39
CA THR A 248 8.64 -2.60 27.91
C THR A 248 9.87 -1.72 28.11
N ALA A 249 10.88 -2.25 28.83
CA ALA A 249 12.19 -1.62 28.94
C ALA A 249 12.84 -1.32 27.57
N ASP A 250 12.56 -2.16 26.56
CA ASP A 250 13.02 -1.96 25.18
C ASP A 250 12.16 -0.97 24.36
N GLY A 251 11.22 -0.26 24.99
CA GLY A 251 10.33 0.71 24.35
C GLY A 251 9.21 0.10 23.50
N VAL A 252 8.89 -1.19 23.69
CA VAL A 252 7.81 -1.86 22.94
C VAL A 252 6.48 -1.70 23.67
N LEU A 253 5.48 -1.14 22.99
CA LEU A 253 4.12 -1.04 23.52
C LEU A 253 3.41 -2.41 23.52
N HIS A 254 2.99 -2.85 24.70
CA HIS A 254 2.01 -3.91 24.90
C HIS A 254 0.67 -3.31 25.30
N ILE A 255 -0.41 -3.85 24.74
CA ILE A 255 -1.79 -3.43 25.01
C ILE A 255 -2.41 -4.49 25.92
N ARG A 256 -3.20 -4.05 26.89
CA ARG A 256 -3.97 -4.92 27.78
C ARG A 256 -4.81 -5.91 26.97
N ARG A 257 -4.72 -7.20 27.33
CA ARG A 257 -5.38 -8.31 26.66
C ARG A 257 -5.83 -9.35 27.68
N ARG A 258 -7.13 -9.46 27.89
CA ARG A 258 -7.77 -10.50 28.70
C ARG A 258 -8.27 -11.70 27.88
N HIS A 259 -8.34 -11.59 26.55
CA HIS A 259 -8.78 -12.68 25.68
C HIS A 259 -7.71 -13.09 24.66
N SER A 260 -7.28 -14.35 24.70
CA SER A 260 -6.14 -14.86 23.92
C SER A 260 -6.46 -15.08 22.44
N MET A 261 -7.74 -15.03 22.05
CA MET A 261 -8.19 -15.30 20.68
C MET A 261 -8.88 -14.11 20.01
N VAL A 262 -8.91 -12.93 20.62
CA VAL A 262 -9.58 -11.75 20.02
C VAL A 262 -8.56 -10.88 19.27
N ASN A 263 -8.92 -10.49 18.04
CA ASN A 263 -8.17 -9.49 17.29
C ASN A 263 -8.32 -8.12 17.95
N ARG A 264 -7.39 -7.20 17.65
CA ARG A 264 -7.52 -5.83 18.15
C ARG A 264 -8.67 -5.12 17.43
N TRP A 265 -9.54 -4.46 18.19
CA TRP A 265 -10.77 -3.86 17.69
C TRP A 265 -11.03 -2.48 18.31
N ASN A 266 -11.94 -1.71 17.72
CA ASN A 266 -12.43 -0.44 18.24
C ASN A 266 -13.94 -0.51 18.48
N LYS A 267 -14.40 0.04 19.61
CA LYS A 267 -15.80 -0.04 20.03
C LYS A 267 -16.78 0.55 19.02
N ALA A 268 -16.51 1.79 18.58
CA ALA A 268 -17.38 2.47 17.62
C ALA A 268 -17.44 1.73 16.28
N ILE A 269 -16.30 1.24 15.79
CA ILE A 269 -16.24 0.46 14.54
C ILE A 269 -17.01 -0.86 14.68
N ALA A 270 -16.88 -1.56 15.81
CA ALA A 270 -17.58 -2.82 16.06
C ALA A 270 -19.11 -2.63 16.03
N VAL A 271 -19.63 -1.64 16.73
CA VAL A 271 -21.08 -1.37 16.80
C VAL A 271 -21.64 -0.89 15.47
N GLY A 272 -20.93 0.03 14.81
CA GLY A 272 -21.46 0.72 13.64
C GLY A 272 -21.26 -0.02 12.32
N LEU A 273 -20.14 -0.74 12.15
CA LEU A 273 -19.86 -1.50 10.92
C LEU A 273 -20.24 -2.99 11.02
N ARG A 274 -20.19 -3.57 12.23
CA ARG A 274 -20.58 -4.97 12.53
C ARG A 274 -19.90 -6.02 11.64
N HIS A 275 -18.68 -5.76 11.21
CA HIS A 275 -17.87 -6.72 10.47
C HIS A 275 -16.45 -6.75 11.02
N ASN A 276 -15.73 -7.83 10.66
CA ASN A 276 -14.36 -8.03 11.06
C ASN A 276 -13.50 -6.82 10.64
N HIS A 277 -12.64 -6.39 11.55
CA HIS A 277 -11.66 -5.36 11.30
C HIS A 277 -10.44 -5.62 12.15
N ASP A 278 -9.27 -5.29 11.63
CA ASP A 278 -8.01 -5.36 12.36
C ASP A 278 -7.40 -3.98 12.37
N ILE A 279 -7.01 -3.50 13.56
CA ILE A 279 -6.38 -2.20 13.74
C ILE A 279 -5.09 -2.36 14.53
N SER A 280 -4.09 -1.54 14.23
CA SER A 280 -2.78 -1.64 14.86
C SER A 280 -2.10 -0.30 15.01
N PHE A 281 -1.59 -0.02 16.20
CA PHE A 281 -0.77 1.16 16.46
C PHE A 281 0.72 0.89 16.13
N ILE A 282 1.31 1.81 15.36
CA ILE A 282 2.60 1.68 14.68
C ILE A 282 3.60 2.72 15.23
N ALA A 283 3.78 2.81 16.55
CA ALA A 283 4.67 3.82 17.14
C ALA A 283 6.10 3.35 17.45
N THR A 284 6.47 2.11 17.12
CA THR A 284 7.85 1.61 17.37
C THR A 284 8.61 1.48 16.06
N GLN A 285 9.87 1.93 16.02
CA GLN A 285 10.70 1.92 14.80
C GLN A 285 10.75 0.54 14.11
N ARG A 286 10.79 -0.55 14.88
CA ARG A 286 10.77 -1.93 14.34
C ARG A 286 9.44 -2.29 13.69
N LYS A 287 8.29 -1.98 14.34
CA LYS A 287 6.96 -2.24 13.77
C LYS A 287 6.71 -1.36 12.55
N THR A 288 7.12 -0.10 12.58
CA THR A 288 7.13 0.82 11.45
C THR A 288 7.83 0.22 10.25
N MET A 289 9.07 -0.23 10.42
CA MET A 289 9.89 -0.77 9.33
C MET A 289 9.28 -2.01 8.70
N ALA A 290 8.89 -2.97 9.55
CA ALA A 290 8.27 -4.20 9.11
C ALA A 290 6.94 -3.94 8.40
N LEU A 291 6.15 -2.99 8.89
CA LEU A 291 4.85 -2.66 8.32
C LEU A 291 4.98 -1.85 7.02
N VAL A 292 5.85 -0.84 6.93
CA VAL A 292 6.11 -0.13 5.68
C VAL A 292 6.61 -1.11 4.62
N TYR A 293 7.53 -2.01 4.98
CA TYR A 293 7.97 -3.09 4.08
C TYR A 293 6.82 -4.03 3.70
N TYR A 294 6.02 -4.45 4.68
CA TYR A 294 4.87 -5.32 4.47
C TYR A 294 3.87 -4.67 3.52
N ILE A 295 3.39 -3.46 3.78
CA ILE A 295 2.37 -2.75 2.98
C ILE A 295 2.88 -2.44 1.58
N THR A 296 4.12 -1.95 1.47
CA THR A 296 4.71 -1.66 0.16
C THR A 296 4.91 -2.92 -0.68
N ASN A 297 4.96 -4.10 -0.04
CA ASN A 297 4.98 -5.40 -0.72
C ASN A 297 3.59 -6.06 -0.82
N TYR A 298 2.64 -5.75 0.07
CA TYR A 298 1.30 -6.35 0.13
C TYR A 298 0.36 -5.70 -0.87
N ALA A 299 0.40 -4.37 -1.00
CA ALA A 299 -0.21 -3.64 -2.11
C ALA A 299 0.30 -4.16 -3.47
N THR A 300 1.45 -4.84 -3.47
CA THR A 300 2.07 -5.50 -4.63
C THR A 300 2.12 -7.02 -4.51
N LYS A 301 1.18 -7.72 -3.85
CA LYS A 301 1.09 -9.18 -3.98
C LYS A 301 0.71 -9.54 -5.42
N VAL A 302 1.75 -9.67 -6.24
CA VAL A 302 1.72 -10.05 -7.66
C VAL A 302 1.82 -11.59 -7.81
N GLU A 303 1.99 -12.31 -6.71
CA GLU A 303 2.08 -13.77 -6.76
C GLU A 303 0.68 -14.39 -6.91
N ASP A 304 0.26 -14.56 -8.15
CA ASP A 304 -0.74 -15.58 -8.46
C ASP A 304 -0.17 -16.94 -8.03
N PRO A 305 -0.96 -17.74 -7.27
CA PRO A 305 -0.59 -19.09 -6.91
C PRO A 305 -0.13 -19.89 -8.13
N VAL A 306 0.89 -20.72 -7.97
CA VAL A 306 1.49 -21.51 -9.07
C VAL A 306 0.43 -22.25 -9.88
N TRP A 307 -0.61 -22.79 -9.23
CA TRP A 307 -1.70 -23.48 -9.92
C TRP A 307 -2.45 -22.61 -10.94
N LYS A 308 -2.63 -21.30 -10.69
CA LYS A 308 -3.26 -20.39 -11.67
C LYS A 308 -2.39 -20.21 -12.91
N ARG A 309 -1.07 -20.22 -12.72
CA ARG A 309 -0.09 -20.15 -13.81
C ARG A 309 -0.12 -21.44 -14.64
N VAL A 310 -0.27 -22.59 -13.98
CA VAL A 310 -0.42 -23.89 -14.64
C VAL A 310 -1.73 -23.94 -15.44
N VAL A 311 -2.84 -23.44 -14.90
CA VAL A 311 -4.12 -23.37 -15.63
C VAL A 311 -4.02 -22.46 -16.86
N ALA A 312 -3.45 -21.26 -16.72
CA ALA A 312 -3.26 -20.34 -17.85
C ALA A 312 -2.33 -20.93 -18.94
N ALA A 313 -1.31 -21.69 -18.54
CA ALA A 313 -0.46 -22.42 -19.48
C ALA A 313 -1.21 -23.58 -20.16
N ALA A 314 -2.07 -24.30 -19.42
CA ALA A 314 -2.87 -25.39 -19.95
C ALA A 314 -3.92 -24.94 -20.97
N GLU A 315 -4.54 -23.77 -20.77
CA GLU A 315 -5.48 -23.15 -21.72
C GLU A 315 -4.84 -22.81 -23.07
N LEU A 316 -3.52 -22.65 -23.11
CA LEU A 316 -2.78 -22.34 -24.33
C LEU A 316 -2.31 -23.60 -25.09
N LEU A 317 -2.39 -24.80 -24.48
CA LEU A 317 -1.99 -26.06 -25.11
C LEU A 317 -2.81 -26.39 -26.39
N PRO A 318 -4.15 -26.22 -26.42
CA PRO A 318 -4.95 -26.57 -27.60
C PRO A 318 -4.65 -25.68 -28.82
N LEU A 319 -4.23 -24.43 -28.61
CA LEU A 319 -3.87 -23.49 -29.69
C LEU A 319 -2.60 -23.91 -30.43
N VAL A 320 -1.71 -24.66 -29.76
CA VAL A 320 -0.51 -25.25 -30.37
C VAL A 320 -0.88 -26.51 -31.17
N SER A 321 -1.79 -27.33 -30.64
CA SER A 321 -2.28 -28.52 -31.34
C SER A 321 -3.05 -28.18 -32.62
N ALA A 322 -3.84 -27.09 -32.61
CA ALA A 322 -4.57 -26.62 -33.78
C ALA A 322 -3.67 -25.96 -34.85
N ALA A 323 -2.57 -25.30 -34.44
CA ALA A 323 -1.60 -24.73 -35.37
C ALA A 323 -0.66 -25.77 -36.02
N GLY A 324 -0.74 -27.04 -35.62
CA GLY A 324 -0.02 -28.15 -36.22
C GLY A 324 -0.77 -28.89 -37.33
N GLY A 325 -1.98 -28.45 -37.70
CA GLY A 325 -2.90 -29.21 -38.58
C GLY A 325 -3.10 -28.68 -40.00
N THR A 326 -2.40 -27.64 -40.44
CA THR A 326 -2.65 -27.02 -41.76
C THR A 326 -1.36 -26.74 -42.54
N GLU A 327 -0.66 -27.80 -42.94
CA GLU A 327 0.20 -27.77 -44.12
C GLU A 327 0.04 -29.09 -44.89
N ASP A 328 -1.02 -29.19 -45.68
CA ASP A 328 -1.04 -30.09 -46.82
C ASP A 328 -1.75 -29.38 -47.99
N ARG A 329 -0.94 -28.79 -48.88
CA ARG A 329 -1.14 -28.63 -50.35
C ARG A 329 -0.28 -27.49 -50.92
N GLY A 330 0.68 -27.84 -51.78
CA GLY A 330 1.20 -26.94 -52.82
C GLY A 330 2.70 -27.04 -53.09
N GLU A 331 3.05 -27.75 -54.15
CA GLU A 331 4.37 -28.05 -54.71
C GLU A 331 5.35 -26.87 -54.93
N ASP A 332 6.59 -27.10 -54.50
CA ASP A 332 7.84 -27.05 -55.28
C ASP A 332 8.34 -25.73 -55.93
N ARG A 333 9.41 -25.15 -55.36
CA ARG A 333 10.71 -24.84 -56.03
C ARG A 333 11.67 -24.03 -55.14
N GLY A 334 12.90 -24.55 -54.98
CA GLY A 334 14.12 -23.74 -54.83
C GLY A 334 14.88 -23.87 -53.51
N SER A 335 15.99 -24.59 -53.56
CA SER A 335 16.95 -24.85 -52.47
C SER A 335 17.55 -23.61 -51.80
N ASN A 336 17.75 -23.65 -50.49
CA ASN A 336 19.09 -23.61 -49.87
C ASN A 336 19.02 -23.93 -48.38
N ALA A 337 19.90 -24.82 -47.93
CA ALA A 337 20.01 -25.30 -46.57
C ALA A 337 20.65 -24.26 -45.64
N ALA A 338 19.99 -23.96 -44.51
CA ALA A 338 20.63 -23.59 -43.25
C ALA A 338 19.60 -23.66 -42.10
N GLY A 339 19.88 -24.51 -41.11
CA GLY A 339 19.46 -24.28 -39.72
C GLY A 339 18.05 -24.70 -39.33
N ASP A 340 17.98 -25.76 -38.54
CA ASP A 340 16.91 -26.21 -37.66
C ASP A 340 16.44 -25.13 -36.64
N ASP A 341 15.91 -23.99 -37.10
CA ASP A 341 15.55 -22.84 -36.24
C ASP A 341 14.03 -22.58 -36.17
N GLY A 342 13.24 -23.25 -37.03
CA GLY A 342 11.79 -23.06 -37.12
C GLY A 342 10.99 -23.67 -35.96
N ALA A 343 11.47 -24.77 -35.37
CA ALA A 343 10.85 -25.39 -34.19
C ALA A 343 11.27 -24.70 -32.89
N GLY A 344 12.55 -24.31 -32.77
CA GLY A 344 13.09 -23.53 -31.65
C GLY A 344 12.43 -22.15 -31.53
N ASN A 345 12.19 -21.48 -32.65
CA ASN A 345 11.49 -20.19 -32.69
C ASN A 345 10.01 -20.31 -32.29
N ARG A 346 9.29 -21.36 -32.71
CA ARG A 346 7.89 -21.60 -32.32
C ARG A 346 7.73 -21.94 -30.84
N THR A 347 8.57 -22.82 -30.30
CA THR A 347 8.57 -23.15 -28.86
C THR A 347 8.94 -21.93 -28.02
N ARG A 348 9.92 -21.13 -28.45
CA ARG A 348 10.28 -19.87 -27.79
C ARG A 348 9.15 -18.84 -27.85
N GLN A 349 8.48 -18.68 -28.98
CA GLN A 349 7.31 -17.79 -29.10
C GLN A 349 6.15 -18.26 -28.22
N PHE A 350 5.89 -19.57 -28.14
CA PHE A 350 4.90 -20.14 -27.23
C PHE A 350 5.26 -19.87 -25.77
N LEU A 351 6.49 -20.17 -25.35
CA LEU A 351 6.96 -19.89 -24.00
C LEU A 351 6.93 -18.41 -23.67
N MET A 352 7.23 -17.53 -24.64
CA MET A 352 7.10 -16.08 -24.47
C MET A 352 5.64 -15.64 -24.34
N ARG A 353 4.71 -16.22 -25.10
CA ARG A 353 3.27 -15.93 -24.96
C ARG A 353 2.71 -16.45 -23.64
N VAL A 354 3.10 -17.66 -23.23
CA VAL A 354 2.76 -18.23 -21.91
C VAL A 354 3.36 -17.38 -20.80
N ALA A 355 4.64 -17.02 -20.89
CA ALA A 355 5.31 -16.16 -19.93
C ALA A 355 4.60 -14.80 -19.87
N ASN A 356 4.35 -14.15 -21.01
CA ASN A 356 3.63 -12.88 -21.04
C ASN A 356 2.25 -13.01 -20.41
N ARG A 357 1.45 -14.04 -20.74
CA ARG A 357 0.12 -14.26 -20.15
C ARG A 357 0.20 -14.53 -18.65
N VAL A 358 1.07 -15.44 -18.20
CA VAL A 358 1.30 -15.78 -16.79
C VAL A 358 1.85 -14.60 -15.98
N PHE A 359 2.66 -13.75 -16.60
CA PHE A 359 3.28 -12.58 -15.98
C PHE A 359 2.53 -11.27 -16.25
N THR A 360 1.40 -11.26 -16.95
CA THR A 360 0.60 -10.03 -17.13
C THR A 360 -0.85 -10.21 -16.70
N GLU A 361 -1.44 -11.38 -16.94
CA GLU A 361 -2.83 -11.64 -16.61
C GLU A 361 -3.02 -12.02 -15.15
N ARG A 362 -4.14 -11.57 -14.62
CA ARG A 362 -4.57 -11.80 -13.24
C ARG A 362 -6.05 -12.13 -13.26
N SER A 363 -6.43 -13.19 -12.58
CA SER A 363 -7.85 -13.49 -12.32
C SER A 363 -8.46 -12.38 -11.45
N LEU A 364 -9.52 -11.74 -11.92
CA LEU A 364 -10.29 -10.74 -11.17
C LEU A 364 -11.56 -11.39 -10.64
N SER A 365 -12.02 -10.97 -9.45
CA SER A 365 -13.34 -11.43 -8.97
C SER A 365 -14.46 -10.68 -9.68
N GLN A 366 -15.66 -11.28 -9.70
CA GLN A 366 -16.84 -10.63 -10.26
C GLN A 366 -17.11 -9.26 -9.61
N VAL A 367 -16.95 -9.15 -8.29
CA VAL A 367 -17.15 -7.90 -7.55
C VAL A 367 -16.10 -6.85 -7.95
N GLU A 368 -14.84 -7.25 -8.15
CA GLU A 368 -13.77 -6.34 -8.60
C GLU A 368 -14.03 -5.81 -10.02
N VAL A 369 -14.51 -6.68 -10.92
CA VAL A 369 -14.88 -6.28 -12.29
C VAL A 369 -16.05 -5.32 -12.27
N VAL A 370 -17.11 -5.63 -11.53
CA VAL A 370 -18.31 -4.78 -11.45
C VAL A 370 -17.97 -3.43 -10.82
N ALA A 371 -17.20 -3.40 -9.73
CA ALA A 371 -16.76 -2.15 -9.13
C ALA A 371 -16.03 -1.25 -10.13
N HIS A 372 -15.16 -1.83 -10.96
CA HIS A 372 -14.48 -1.09 -12.02
C HIS A 372 -15.43 -0.56 -13.10
N LEU A 373 -16.39 -1.38 -13.57
CA LEU A 373 -17.36 -0.98 -14.59
C LEU A 373 -18.30 0.14 -14.12
N VAL A 374 -18.62 0.17 -12.83
CA VAL A 374 -19.43 1.24 -12.20
C VAL A 374 -18.62 2.51 -11.97
N GLY A 375 -17.30 2.47 -12.17
CA GLY A 375 -16.41 3.61 -11.97
C GLY A 375 -16.01 3.83 -10.52
N TYR A 376 -16.13 2.82 -9.65
CA TYR A 376 -15.68 2.94 -8.28
C TYR A 376 -14.14 2.98 -8.18
N PRO A 377 -13.59 3.75 -7.22
CA PRO A 377 -12.16 3.89 -7.05
C PRO A 377 -11.55 2.62 -6.43
N THR A 378 -10.29 2.36 -6.75
CA THR A 378 -9.53 1.23 -6.20
C THR A 378 -8.63 1.63 -5.03
N GLU A 379 -8.67 2.91 -4.68
CA GLU A 379 -7.97 3.52 -3.56
C GLU A 379 -8.83 4.62 -2.93
N PHE A 380 -8.61 4.89 -1.65
CA PHE A 380 -9.22 5.98 -0.91
C PHE A 380 -8.11 6.84 -0.32
N SER A 381 -8.15 8.15 -0.52
CA SER A 381 -7.24 9.09 0.14
C SER A 381 -7.87 10.46 0.27
N ASN A 382 -7.51 11.20 1.31
CA ASN A 382 -7.83 12.63 1.43
C ASN A 382 -6.86 13.54 0.66
N SER A 383 -5.81 12.97 0.05
CA SER A 383 -4.88 13.72 -0.80
C SER A 383 -5.50 13.96 -2.18
N ASN A 384 -5.71 15.23 -2.52
CA ASN A 384 -6.46 15.63 -3.72
C ASN A 384 -5.61 15.74 -4.99
N ALA A 385 -4.29 15.66 -4.88
CA ALA A 385 -3.40 15.85 -6.02
C ALA A 385 -2.12 15.02 -5.89
N TRP A 386 -1.75 14.36 -6.98
CA TRP A 386 -0.53 13.57 -7.13
C TRP A 386 0.25 14.10 -8.32
N THR A 387 1.57 14.11 -8.20
CA THR A 387 2.48 14.46 -9.31
C THR A 387 3.64 13.49 -9.29
N PHE A 388 4.19 13.17 -10.46
CA PHE A 388 5.22 12.14 -10.59
C PHE A 388 6.54 12.80 -11.01
N LEU A 389 7.62 12.41 -10.33
CA LEU A 389 8.97 12.86 -10.62
C LEU A 389 9.85 11.64 -10.88
N ASN A 390 10.25 11.49 -12.14
CA ASN A 390 11.07 10.38 -12.58
C ASN A 390 12.52 10.57 -12.10
N VAL A 391 12.92 9.73 -11.16
CA VAL A 391 14.24 9.77 -10.54
C VAL A 391 15.36 9.32 -11.48
N SER A 392 15.05 8.50 -12.49
CA SER A 392 16.01 8.12 -13.53
C SER A 392 16.33 9.32 -14.41
N LEU A 393 15.31 10.07 -14.85
CA LEU A 393 15.50 11.33 -15.58
C LEU A 393 16.23 12.37 -14.71
N LEU A 394 15.82 12.53 -13.45
CA LEU A 394 16.49 13.43 -12.52
C LEU A 394 17.97 13.09 -12.35
N TYR A 395 18.30 11.80 -12.21
CA TYR A 395 19.68 11.33 -12.13
C TYR A 395 20.48 11.78 -13.34
N TRP A 396 19.96 11.58 -14.56
CA TRP A 396 20.65 11.98 -15.78
C TRP A 396 20.81 13.49 -15.90
N HIS A 397 19.80 14.29 -15.51
CA HIS A 397 19.96 15.74 -15.45
C HIS A 397 21.04 16.18 -14.46
N VAL A 398 21.14 15.53 -13.29
CA VAL A 398 22.20 15.79 -12.29
C VAL A 398 23.56 15.38 -12.84
N PHE A 399 23.67 14.18 -13.41
CA PHE A 399 24.90 13.63 -14.00
C PHE A 399 25.44 14.53 -15.12
N ARG A 400 24.57 15.00 -16.03
CA ARG A 400 24.92 15.94 -17.11
C ARG A 400 25.43 17.29 -16.61
N ARG A 401 25.11 17.69 -15.36
CA ARG A 401 25.54 18.99 -14.81
C ARG A 401 26.76 18.89 -13.89
N TRP A 402 26.91 17.79 -13.18
CA TRP A 402 27.93 17.64 -12.16
C TRP A 402 29.21 17.02 -12.72
N ARG A 403 30.19 17.89 -13.04
CA ARG A 403 31.48 17.51 -13.61
C ARG A 403 32.18 16.40 -12.82
N HIS A 404 32.18 16.49 -11.49
CA HIS A 404 32.80 15.48 -10.63
C HIS A 404 32.13 14.11 -10.77
N LEU A 405 30.80 14.03 -10.92
CA LEU A 405 30.13 12.74 -11.11
C LEU A 405 30.52 12.08 -12.43
N ARG A 406 30.73 12.88 -13.50
CA ARG A 406 31.17 12.38 -14.81
C ARG A 406 32.62 11.93 -14.83
N GLN A 407 33.48 12.69 -14.16
CA GLN A 407 34.90 12.32 -14.01
C GLN A 407 35.03 11.00 -13.25
N GLU A 408 34.29 10.83 -12.15
CA GLU A 408 34.32 9.61 -11.35
C GLU A 408 33.67 8.40 -12.04
N SER A 409 32.73 8.61 -12.96
CA SER A 409 32.16 7.53 -13.78
C SER A 409 33.07 7.10 -14.93
N GLY A 410 34.23 7.75 -15.11
CA GLY A 410 35.15 7.49 -16.23
C GLY A 410 34.61 7.93 -17.58
N THR A 411 33.56 8.77 -17.60
CA THR A 411 32.90 9.25 -18.82
C THR A 411 33.39 10.66 -19.13
N GLU A 412 34.63 10.78 -19.56
CA GLU A 412 35.12 12.03 -20.16
C GLU A 412 34.57 12.14 -21.58
N VAL A 413 33.46 12.86 -21.69
CA VAL A 413 32.91 13.38 -22.94
C VAL A 413 32.46 12.31 -23.95
N ALA A 414 31.20 11.91 -23.85
CA ALA A 414 30.38 11.77 -25.04
C ALA A 414 29.28 12.83 -24.92
N ASN A 415 29.30 13.80 -25.83
CA ASN A 415 28.19 14.72 -26.09
C ASN A 415 27.01 14.00 -26.78
N ASP A 416 26.99 12.67 -26.75
CA ASP A 416 25.95 11.87 -27.35
C ASP A 416 24.68 12.07 -26.54
N SER A 417 23.64 12.49 -27.25
CA SER A 417 22.27 12.53 -26.77
C SER A 417 21.88 11.11 -26.35
N VAL A 418 22.07 10.77 -25.07
CA VAL A 418 21.39 9.61 -24.49
C VAL A 418 19.92 9.84 -24.75
N ASP A 419 19.29 8.92 -25.50
CA ASP A 419 17.88 8.92 -25.86
C ASP A 419 17.08 9.44 -24.67
N GLU A 420 16.65 10.69 -24.77
CA GLU A 420 15.75 11.22 -23.77
C GLU A 420 14.50 10.36 -23.93
N SER A 421 14.09 9.67 -22.86
CA SER A 421 12.82 8.97 -22.88
C SER A 421 11.74 10.06 -22.93
N ILE A 422 11.41 10.51 -24.14
CA ILE A 422 10.39 11.51 -24.41
C ILE A 422 9.07 10.83 -24.09
N VAL A 423 8.39 11.33 -23.05
CA VAL A 423 7.02 10.90 -22.78
C VAL A 423 6.13 11.66 -23.77
N VAL A 424 5.82 10.99 -24.88
CA VAL A 424 4.87 11.49 -25.87
C VAL A 424 3.45 11.14 -25.41
N GLU A 425 2.62 12.15 -25.18
CA GLU A 425 1.18 11.97 -24.98
C GLU A 425 0.45 12.23 -26.32
N GLU A 426 -0.85 11.92 -26.38
CA GLU A 426 -1.70 12.17 -27.56
C GLU A 426 -1.67 13.66 -28.02
N ALA A 427 -1.34 14.57 -27.09
CA ALA A 427 -1.17 16.00 -27.30
C ALA A 427 0.29 16.46 -27.57
N GLY A 428 1.23 15.53 -27.80
CA GLY A 428 2.64 15.78 -28.12
C GLY A 428 3.62 15.60 -26.95
N GLU A 429 4.85 16.09 -27.12
CA GLU A 429 5.97 15.97 -26.17
C GLU A 429 5.72 16.66 -24.83
N ARG A 430 5.78 15.89 -23.73
CA ARG A 430 5.61 16.41 -22.37
C ARG A 430 6.95 16.85 -21.78
N ILE A 431 7.03 18.13 -21.40
CA ILE A 431 8.20 18.66 -20.68
C ILE A 431 8.34 18.01 -19.30
N SER A 432 9.57 17.62 -18.95
CA SER A 432 9.88 17.06 -17.64
C SER A 432 9.94 18.16 -16.56
N TYR A 433 9.52 17.84 -15.34
CA TYR A 433 9.68 18.76 -14.20
C TYR A 433 11.15 19.10 -13.91
N ALA A 434 12.09 18.20 -14.20
CA ALA A 434 13.52 18.41 -13.97
C ALA A 434 14.10 19.46 -14.93
N GLU A 435 13.62 19.50 -16.17
CA GLU A 435 13.96 20.51 -17.17
C GLU A 435 13.25 21.83 -16.87
N ALA A 436 11.93 21.80 -16.68
CA ALA A 436 11.12 22.98 -16.34
C ALA A 436 11.63 23.72 -15.10
N TYR A 437 12.09 22.97 -14.08
CA TYR A 437 12.66 23.55 -12.87
C TYR A 437 13.87 24.43 -13.15
N GLN A 438 14.68 24.15 -14.18
CA GLN A 438 15.86 24.96 -14.49
C GLN A 438 15.50 26.35 -14.98
N HIS A 439 14.39 26.46 -15.72
CA HIS A 439 13.93 27.68 -16.38
C HIS A 439 12.78 28.37 -15.65
N ARG A 440 12.56 28.01 -14.38
CA ARG A 440 11.40 28.43 -13.58
C ARG A 440 11.29 29.94 -13.34
N GLY A 441 12.33 30.70 -13.67
CA GLY A 441 12.39 32.14 -13.51
C GLY A 441 12.62 32.60 -12.07
N ASP A 442 12.82 33.90 -11.90
CA ASP A 442 13.22 34.50 -10.62
C ASP A 442 12.14 34.37 -9.52
N VAL A 443 10.86 34.42 -9.89
CA VAL A 443 9.74 34.31 -8.93
C VAL A 443 9.75 32.98 -8.19
N LEU A 444 10.10 31.89 -8.87
CA LEU A 444 10.10 30.53 -8.31
C LEU A 444 11.52 30.05 -7.95
N ARG A 445 12.52 30.92 -8.05
CA ARG A 445 13.93 30.59 -7.86
C ARG A 445 14.25 30.04 -6.48
N SER A 446 13.56 30.53 -5.45
CA SER A 446 13.76 30.11 -4.06
C SER A 446 13.23 28.71 -3.73
N LEU A 447 12.32 28.17 -4.55
CA LEU A 447 11.74 26.85 -4.31
C LEU A 447 12.78 25.77 -4.55
N CYS A 448 12.86 24.78 -3.63
CA CYS A 448 13.55 23.53 -3.92
C CYS A 448 12.76 22.72 -4.96
N LEU A 449 13.40 21.74 -5.61
CA LEU A 449 12.75 20.92 -6.65
C LEU A 449 11.48 20.25 -6.14
N TYR A 450 11.49 19.74 -4.90
CA TYR A 450 10.32 19.08 -4.32
C TYR A 450 9.13 20.06 -4.19
N ASP A 451 9.37 21.24 -3.60
CA ASP A 451 8.34 22.26 -3.42
C ASP A 451 7.84 22.77 -4.77
N TYR A 452 8.74 22.98 -5.73
CA TYR A 452 8.37 23.33 -7.10
C TYR A 452 7.41 22.30 -7.70
N VAL A 453 7.76 21.02 -7.68
CA VAL A 453 6.92 19.94 -8.25
C VAL A 453 5.58 19.82 -7.49
N SER A 454 5.58 20.04 -6.18
CA SER A 454 4.39 20.01 -5.33
C SER A 454 3.45 21.21 -5.58
N LEU A 455 4.01 22.41 -5.73
CA LEU A 455 3.28 23.67 -5.85
C LEU A 455 2.93 24.03 -7.29
N VAL A 456 3.74 23.65 -8.26
CA VAL A 456 3.61 24.07 -9.67
C VAL A 456 3.06 22.93 -10.53
N ARG A 457 2.03 23.24 -11.31
CA ARG A 457 1.50 22.38 -12.37
C ARG A 457 1.94 22.95 -13.72
N LEU A 458 2.51 22.11 -14.56
CA LEU A 458 2.83 22.47 -15.95
C LEU A 458 1.57 22.38 -16.81
N LYS A 459 1.23 23.45 -17.53
CA LYS A 459 0.04 23.56 -18.39
C LYS A 459 0.49 23.96 -19.80
N ARG A 460 -0.03 23.29 -20.84
CA ARG A 460 0.15 23.75 -22.23
C ARG A 460 -0.71 24.98 -22.50
N VAL A 461 -0.19 25.92 -23.27
CA VAL A 461 -0.94 27.09 -23.75
C VAL A 461 -1.86 26.65 -24.90
N SER A 462 -3.18 26.84 -24.76
CA SER A 462 -4.14 26.66 -25.86
C SER A 462 -4.30 27.96 -26.65
N LYS A 463 -4.68 27.86 -27.93
CA LYS A 463 -4.93 29.02 -28.81
C LYS A 463 -6.17 29.84 -28.41
N ASP A 464 -7.07 29.26 -27.62
CA ASP A 464 -8.23 29.95 -27.09
C ASP A 464 -7.85 30.68 -25.79
N GLU A 465 -7.58 31.99 -25.92
CA GLU A 465 -7.21 32.88 -24.81
C GLU A 465 -8.36 33.00 -23.80
N ILE A 466 -8.16 32.42 -22.61
CA ILE A 466 -8.93 32.76 -21.41
C ILE A 466 -8.06 33.69 -20.58
N PRO A 467 -8.59 34.76 -19.95
CA PRO A 467 -7.80 35.71 -19.16
C PRO A 467 -6.93 35.00 -18.13
N ALA A 468 -5.73 35.57 -17.89
CA ALA A 468 -4.68 35.02 -17.04
C ALA A 468 -5.25 34.40 -15.77
N ALA A 469 -5.18 33.07 -15.70
CA ALA A 469 -5.74 32.34 -14.58
C ALA A 469 -4.85 32.57 -13.34
N TRP A 470 -5.47 32.53 -12.16
CA TRP A 470 -4.74 32.68 -10.90
C TRP A 470 -3.50 31.78 -10.84
N GLY A 471 -2.36 32.37 -10.47
CA GLY A 471 -1.11 31.64 -10.23
C GLY A 471 -0.32 31.29 -11.49
N GLU A 472 -0.65 31.84 -12.66
CA GLU A 472 0.16 31.67 -13.89
C GLU A 472 1.48 32.46 -13.80
N VAL A 473 2.58 31.77 -14.09
CA VAL A 473 3.95 32.30 -14.10
C VAL A 473 4.64 31.82 -15.38
N SER A 474 5.17 32.76 -16.16
CA SER A 474 5.92 32.43 -17.38
C SER A 474 7.27 31.80 -17.05
N PHE A 475 7.77 30.96 -17.96
CA PHE A 475 9.17 30.54 -17.92
C PHE A 475 10.10 31.69 -18.36
N GLU A 476 11.41 31.51 -18.19
CA GLU A 476 12.42 32.42 -18.74
C GLU A 476 12.23 32.61 -20.26
N ASN A 477 12.21 33.87 -20.71
CA ASN A 477 11.87 34.26 -22.09
C ASN A 477 12.78 33.63 -23.17
N GLU A 478 13.99 33.21 -22.78
CA GLU A 478 15.00 32.65 -23.68
C GLU A 478 14.84 31.14 -23.90
N TRP A 479 14.01 30.45 -23.10
CA TRP A 479 13.85 29.01 -23.20
C TRP A 479 12.83 28.62 -24.28
N GLY A 480 13.36 28.27 -25.47
CA GLY A 480 12.57 27.92 -26.66
C GLY A 480 11.50 26.83 -26.45
N PRO A 481 11.82 25.66 -25.87
CA PRO A 481 10.85 24.60 -25.55
C PRO A 481 9.72 25.05 -24.61
N GLY A 482 9.99 26.04 -23.75
CA GLY A 482 9.01 26.59 -22.80
C GLY A 482 7.91 27.44 -23.42
N ARG A 483 8.06 27.89 -24.68
CA ARG A 483 7.11 28.83 -25.34
C ARG A 483 5.68 28.30 -25.47
N GLY A 484 5.48 26.97 -25.43
CA GLY A 484 4.17 26.33 -25.44
C GLY A 484 3.60 25.98 -24.06
N TRP A 485 4.27 26.37 -22.97
CA TRP A 485 3.97 25.92 -21.62
C TRP A 485 3.95 27.08 -20.60
N LEU A 486 3.14 26.91 -19.57
CA LEU A 486 3.01 27.81 -18.43
C LEU A 486 3.19 27.04 -17.11
N GLN A 487 3.71 27.75 -16.12
CA GLN A 487 3.81 27.30 -14.74
C GLN A 487 2.58 27.81 -13.99
N VAL A 488 1.76 26.93 -13.42
CA VAL A 488 0.56 27.32 -12.69
C VAL A 488 0.68 26.90 -11.24
N LEU A 489 0.67 27.86 -10.32
CA LEU A 489 0.62 27.60 -8.90
C LEU A 489 -0.68 26.87 -8.55
N ARG A 490 -0.57 25.83 -7.72
CA ARG A 490 -1.71 25.18 -7.08
C ARG A 490 -2.22 26.06 -5.95
N ARG A 491 -3.54 26.06 -5.75
CA ARG A 491 -4.17 26.83 -4.66
C ARG A 491 -3.61 26.40 -3.30
N PRO A 492 -3.57 27.31 -2.31
CA PRO A 492 -3.20 26.95 -0.93
C PRO A 492 -3.99 25.73 -0.45
N GLY A 493 -3.30 24.76 0.15
CA GLY A 493 -3.91 23.51 0.62
C GLY A 493 -4.22 22.48 -0.48
N LYS A 494 -3.96 22.79 -1.76
CA LYS A 494 -4.12 21.86 -2.89
C LYS A 494 -2.77 21.40 -3.46
N HIS A 495 -1.69 21.46 -2.67
CA HIS A 495 -0.36 21.06 -3.12
C HIS A 495 -0.31 19.55 -3.38
N ALA A 496 0.35 19.16 -4.47
CA ALA A 496 0.45 17.77 -4.86
C ALA A 496 1.45 16.99 -4.00
N SER A 497 1.12 15.77 -3.64
CA SER A 497 2.09 14.83 -3.07
C SER A 497 2.97 14.29 -4.21
N VAL A 498 4.29 14.44 -4.08
CA VAL A 498 5.26 14.09 -5.12
C VAL A 498 5.59 12.61 -5.03
N CYS A 499 5.14 11.84 -6.01
CA CYS A 499 5.46 10.43 -6.20
C CYS A 499 6.79 10.32 -6.93
N LEU A 500 7.79 9.71 -6.30
CA LEU A 500 9.06 9.41 -6.96
C LEU A 500 8.90 8.10 -7.76
N ASP A 501 9.10 8.17 -9.07
CA ASP A 501 9.04 7.03 -9.98
C ASP A 501 10.32 6.86 -10.81
N GLY A 502 10.39 5.84 -11.67
CA GLY A 502 11.65 5.45 -12.33
C GLY A 502 12.44 4.40 -11.55
N TYR A 503 13.47 3.85 -12.20
CA TYR A 503 14.34 2.81 -11.66
C TYR A 503 15.72 3.39 -11.37
N LEU A 504 16.09 3.44 -10.09
CA LEU A 504 17.47 3.47 -9.66
C LEU A 504 17.67 2.11 -8.99
N SER A 505 18.50 1.23 -9.58
CA SER A 505 18.63 -0.12 -9.03
C SER A 505 19.06 -0.05 -7.57
N LYS A 506 18.42 -0.88 -6.75
CA LYS A 506 18.63 -0.91 -5.29
C LYS A 506 19.75 -1.88 -4.88
N ASP A 507 20.21 -2.68 -5.85
CA ASP A 507 21.29 -3.64 -5.68
C ASP A 507 22.61 -2.95 -6.02
N PHE A 508 23.25 -2.41 -4.98
CA PHE A 508 24.57 -1.79 -5.07
C PHE A 508 25.71 -2.83 -5.21
N ASP A 509 25.36 -4.12 -5.21
CA ASP A 509 26.27 -5.26 -5.23
C ASP A 509 26.30 -6.00 -6.58
N GLN A 510 25.46 -5.62 -7.55
CA GLN A 510 25.49 -6.16 -8.91
C GLN A 510 26.11 -5.13 -9.86
N ASP A 511 27.25 -5.49 -10.44
CA ASP A 511 27.79 -4.81 -11.62
C ASP A 511 26.92 -5.24 -12.80
N ASP A 512 26.00 -4.38 -13.23
CA ASP A 512 25.24 -4.61 -14.47
C ASP A 512 26.23 -4.59 -15.65
N GLU A 513 26.51 -5.75 -16.25
CA GLU A 513 27.38 -5.92 -17.43
C GLU A 513 26.68 -5.48 -18.74
N GLU A 514 25.91 -4.39 -18.73
CA GLU A 514 25.49 -3.75 -19.98
C GLU A 514 26.65 -2.89 -20.53
N PRO A 515 26.94 -2.92 -21.85
CA PRO A 515 28.12 -2.27 -22.43
C PRO A 515 28.11 -0.74 -22.31
N CYS A 516 26.97 -0.16 -21.95
CA CYS A 516 26.79 1.27 -22.08
C CYS A 516 27.33 2.06 -20.89
N TYR A 517 27.21 1.67 -19.61
CA TYR A 517 27.77 2.49 -18.50
C TYR A 517 28.04 1.70 -17.21
N ARG A 518 29.32 1.59 -16.77
CA ARG A 518 29.67 1.06 -15.43
C ARG A 518 29.27 2.05 -14.34
N ARG A 519 28.47 1.62 -13.36
CA ARG A 519 28.30 2.37 -12.10
C ARG A 519 29.55 2.21 -11.24
N TRP A 520 30.02 3.32 -10.67
CA TRP A 520 31.20 3.28 -9.82
C TRP A 520 30.88 2.64 -8.46
N VAL A 521 31.62 1.58 -8.11
CA VAL A 521 31.66 0.99 -6.77
C VAL A 521 33.04 1.24 -6.17
N CYS A 522 33.19 2.20 -5.25
CA CYS A 522 34.47 2.34 -4.53
C CYS A 522 34.71 1.15 -3.62
N ARG A 523 35.82 0.44 -3.85
CA ARG A 523 36.40 -0.45 -2.85
C ARG A 523 37.25 0.27 -1.78
N ARG A 524 37.33 1.61 -1.79
CA ARG A 524 38.01 2.39 -0.75
C ARG A 524 37.10 3.47 -0.15
N ARG A 525 36.58 3.17 1.05
CA ARG A 525 36.04 4.10 2.07
C ARG A 525 35.34 5.39 1.57
N GLN A 526 34.02 5.40 1.79
CA GLN A 526 33.21 6.53 2.32
C GLN A 526 32.83 7.75 1.46
N SER A 527 33.35 7.98 0.25
CA SER A 527 33.15 9.31 -0.38
C SER A 527 31.85 9.51 -1.19
N VAL A 528 31.26 8.50 -1.83
CA VAL A 528 29.99 8.69 -2.59
C VAL A 528 28.72 8.59 -1.73
N LYS A 529 28.82 7.98 -0.54
CA LYS A 529 27.74 8.03 0.45
C LYS A 529 27.43 9.44 0.94
N VAL A 530 28.35 10.39 0.74
CA VAL A 530 28.21 11.77 1.19
C VAL A 530 27.49 12.64 0.16
N VAL A 531 27.52 12.31 -1.13
CA VAL A 531 26.98 13.18 -2.19
C VAL A 531 25.46 13.03 -2.33
N LEU A 532 24.92 11.80 -2.35
CA LEU A 532 23.46 11.59 -2.31
C LEU A 532 22.84 11.81 -0.92
N LYS A 533 23.59 11.56 0.18
CA LYS A 533 23.16 12.01 1.52
C LYS A 533 23.17 13.53 1.65
N ARG A 534 24.09 14.25 1.00
CA ARG A 534 24.10 15.73 1.03
C ARG A 534 23.00 16.34 0.19
N LEU A 535 22.67 15.80 -0.99
CA LEU A 535 21.51 16.24 -1.79
C LEU A 535 20.19 16.08 -1.05
N THR A 536 20.01 14.94 -0.37
CA THR A 536 18.82 14.71 0.48
C THR A 536 18.87 15.54 1.78
N SER A 537 20.06 15.81 2.36
CA SER A 537 20.17 16.68 3.56
C SER A 537 20.06 18.18 3.27
N MET A 538 20.46 18.65 2.07
CA MET A 538 20.36 20.07 1.68
C MET A 538 18.93 20.46 1.32
N CYS A 539 18.12 19.53 0.82
CA CYS A 539 16.67 19.72 0.66
C CYS A 539 15.91 19.73 2.01
N TRP A 540 16.51 19.28 3.11
CA TRP A 540 15.81 18.98 4.38
C TRP A 540 16.24 19.86 5.56
N LYS A 541 17.28 20.68 5.44
CA LYS A 541 17.68 21.63 6.50
C LYS A 541 16.74 22.84 6.65
N SER A 542 15.80 23.04 5.72
CA SER A 542 14.78 24.09 5.79
C SER A 542 13.42 23.63 6.34
N SER A 543 13.21 22.33 6.58
CA SER A 543 11.89 21.77 6.93
C SER A 543 11.84 20.99 8.26
N GLY A 544 12.92 20.92 9.04
CA GLY A 544 12.90 20.36 10.39
C GLY A 544 12.59 18.85 10.52
N ALA A 545 12.61 18.10 9.41
CA ALA A 545 12.30 16.66 9.42
C ALA A 545 13.54 15.79 9.72
N ALA A 546 13.40 14.83 10.63
CA ALA A 546 14.50 13.99 11.12
C ALA A 546 15.04 12.99 10.05
N PRO A 547 16.35 12.66 10.04
CA PRO A 547 17.01 11.88 8.98
C PRO A 547 16.63 10.39 8.88
N CYS A 548 15.78 9.87 9.77
CA CYS A 548 15.67 8.43 10.01
C CYS A 548 14.74 7.69 9.01
N ALA A 549 13.74 8.37 8.44
CA ALA A 549 12.70 7.72 7.61
C ALA A 549 13.18 7.26 6.21
N ILE A 550 14.24 7.86 5.65
CA ILE A 550 14.73 7.51 4.30
C ILE A 550 15.68 6.30 4.33
N CYS A 551 16.54 6.17 5.34
CA CYS A 551 17.37 4.97 5.51
C CYS A 551 16.51 3.71 5.71
N ALA A 552 15.35 3.90 6.35
CA ALA A 552 14.30 2.93 6.58
C ALA A 552 13.60 2.42 5.30
N MET A 553 13.40 3.28 4.29
CA MET A 553 12.67 2.92 3.06
C MET A 553 13.49 2.13 2.02
N GLY A 554 14.70 1.68 2.37
CA GLY A 554 15.57 0.96 1.45
C GLY A 554 16.00 1.78 0.23
N VAL A 555 15.88 3.10 0.29
CA VAL A 555 16.41 4.01 -0.74
C VAL A 555 17.90 4.28 -0.47
N PHE A 556 18.34 4.22 0.79
CA PHE A 556 19.75 4.27 1.19
C PHE A 556 19.99 3.48 2.49
N SER A 557 20.12 2.15 2.42
CA SER A 557 20.62 1.35 3.55
C SER A 557 21.90 0.63 3.16
N VAL A 558 22.85 0.63 4.10
CA VAL A 558 24.18 0.02 3.99
C VAL A 558 24.27 -1.04 5.08
N PRO A 559 24.77 -2.26 4.80
CA PRO A 559 25.10 -3.21 5.85
C PRO A 559 26.25 -2.66 6.72
N ARG A 560 26.04 -2.52 8.03
CA ARG A 560 27.14 -2.36 8.99
C ARG A 560 27.91 -3.68 9.03
N ASN A 561 29.04 -3.76 8.33
CA ASN A 561 30.03 -4.82 8.54
C ASN A 561 30.66 -4.65 9.92
N GLY A 562 30.06 -5.29 10.92
CA GLY A 562 30.73 -5.61 12.18
C GLY A 562 31.51 -6.90 12.01
N ARG A 563 32.82 -6.78 11.77
CA ARG A 563 33.75 -7.88 12.06
C ARG A 563 33.74 -8.10 13.57
N HIS A 564 33.02 -9.10 14.06
CA HIS A 564 33.43 -9.77 15.29
C HIS A 564 34.19 -11.03 14.90
N GLN A 565 35.50 -10.97 15.11
CA GLN A 565 36.38 -12.14 15.15
C GLN A 565 35.82 -13.11 16.19
N GLN A 566 35.39 -14.28 15.73
CA GLN A 566 35.30 -15.47 16.57
C GLN A 566 36.74 -15.89 16.88
N HIS A 567 37.21 -15.64 18.10
CA HIS A 567 38.30 -16.42 18.66
C HIS A 567 37.71 -17.76 19.13
N MET A 568 38.14 -18.83 18.47
CA MET A 568 37.92 -20.20 18.91
C MET A 568 38.62 -20.41 20.26
N GLY A 569 37.85 -20.68 21.31
CA GLY A 569 38.33 -21.37 22.50
C GLY A 569 38.21 -22.87 22.26
N ALA A 570 39.34 -23.53 22.07
CA ALA A 570 39.45 -24.98 22.13
C ALA A 570 39.24 -25.41 23.60
N GLY A 571 38.05 -25.95 23.89
CA GLY A 571 37.70 -26.56 25.17
C GLY A 571 37.67 -28.08 25.02
N THR A 572 38.65 -28.72 25.64
CA THR A 572 38.93 -30.15 25.67
C THR A 572 37.80 -31.01 26.21
N ARG A 573 37.76 -32.24 25.68
CA ARG A 573 36.98 -33.41 26.09
C ARG A 573 36.88 -33.56 27.61
N GLY A 574 35.65 -33.80 28.10
CA GLY A 574 35.42 -34.46 29.38
C GLY A 574 35.76 -35.94 29.30
N ALA A 575 36.52 -36.41 30.28
CA ALA A 575 36.70 -37.80 30.63
C ALA A 575 35.90 -38.10 31.91
N ALA A 576 35.32 -39.30 31.95
CA ALA A 576 34.98 -40.10 33.13
C ALA A 576 34.14 -39.46 34.25
N SER A 577 32.85 -39.79 34.29
CA SER A 577 32.25 -40.78 35.22
C SER A 577 30.73 -40.60 35.23
#